data_AF-O31944-F1
#
_entry.id   AF-O31944-F1
#
_cell.length_a   1.000
_cell.length_b   1.000
_cell.length_c   1.000
_cell.angle_alpha   90.00
_cell.angle_beta   90.00
_cell.angle_gamma   90.00
#
_symmetry.space_group_name_H-M   'P 1'
#
loop_
_entity.id
_entity.type
_entity.pdbx_description
1 polymer ?
#
loop_
_entity_poly.entity_id
_entity_poly.type
_entity_poly.pdbx_seq_one_letter_code
_entity_poly.pdbx_strand_id
1 'polypeptide(L)' 'MQKDSEKVTYMFSNLIGFLETAIIEGTASQEENTLYEDYKLFGTIDKKSYTYKNLVHKYLKSDY' A
#
# COMPACT_ATOMS: atom_id res chain seq x y z
N MET A 1 -13.91 -21.88 16.19
CA MET A 1 -12.54 -21.40 15.87
C MET A 1 -12.67 -20.19 14.96
N GLN A 2 -12.86 -19.01 15.54
CA GLN A 2 -12.64 -17.75 14.83
C GLN A 2 -11.19 -17.39 15.09
N LYS A 3 -10.35 -17.36 14.05
CA LYS A 3 -9.06 -16.69 14.13
C LYS A 3 -9.39 -15.21 14.16
N ASP A 4 -9.25 -14.59 15.33
CA ASP A 4 -9.20 -13.13 15.43
C ASP A 4 -8.07 -12.65 14.54
N SER A 5 -8.43 -12.21 13.34
CA SER A 5 -7.54 -11.43 12.49
C SER A 5 -7.31 -10.13 13.25
N GLU A 6 -6.16 -10.02 13.91
CA GLU A 6 -5.64 -8.75 14.42
C GLU A 6 -5.84 -7.71 13.31
N LYS A 7 -6.74 -6.75 13.54
CA LYS A 7 -6.97 -5.67 12.59
C LYS A 7 -5.69 -4.86 12.57
N VAL A 8 -4.87 -5.07 11.56
CA VAL A 8 -3.66 -4.28 11.44
C VAL A 8 -4.06 -2.85 11.12
N THR A 9 -3.79 -1.96 12.07
CA THR A 9 -4.05 -0.53 11.95
C THR A 9 -2.81 0.15 11.40
N TYR A 10 -2.96 0.85 10.28
CA TYR A 10 -1.97 1.77 9.77
C TYR A 10 -2.66 3.06 9.34
N MET A 11 -1.91 4.16 9.33
CA MET A 11 -2.39 5.40 8.73
C MET A 11 -2.28 5.30 7.22
N PHE A 12 -3.38 5.57 6.51
CA PHE A 12 -3.39 5.54 5.04
C PHE A 12 -2.35 6.50 4.44
N SER A 13 -2.14 7.67 5.06
CA SER A 13 -1.09 8.62 4.66
C SER A 13 0.31 8.02 4.71
N ASN A 14 0.62 7.20 5.72
CA ASN A 14 1.93 6.56 5.83
C ASN A 14 2.12 5.47 4.78
N LEU A 15 1.06 4.72 4.47
CA LEU A 15 1.09 3.74 3.38
C LEU A 15 1.34 4.42 2.02
N ILE A 16 0.72 5.58 1.79
CA ILE A 16 0.97 6.36 0.57
C ILE A 16 2.40 6.90 0.56
N GLY A 17 2.89 7.46 1.68
CA GLY A 17 4.28 7.91 1.78
C GLY A 17 5.28 6.78 1.52
N PHE A 18 5.03 5.58 2.05
CA PHE A 18 5.82 4.38 1.79
C PHE A 18 5.84 4.02 0.29
N LEU A 19 4.68 4.08 -0.37
CA LEU A 19 4.58 3.87 -1.81
C LEU A 19 5.33 4.94 -2.62
N GLU A 20 5.21 6.22 -2.23
CA GLU A 20 5.94 7.33 -2.84
C GLU A 20 7.45 7.15 -2.73
N THR A 21 7.95 6.75 -1.57
CA THR A 21 9.38 6.43 -1.38
C THR A 21 9.81 5.30 -2.31
N ALA A 22 9.05 4.21 -2.40
CA ALA A 22 9.38 3.10 -3.30
C ALA A 22 9.42 3.52 -4.78
N ILE A 23 8.54 4.45 -5.20
CA ILE A 23 8.53 5.00 -6.55
C ILE A 23 9.77 5.88 -6.80
N ILE A 24 10.09 6.78 -5.86
CA ILE A 24 11.27 7.68 -5.96
C ILE A 24 12.57 6.87 -6.02
N GLU A 25 12.67 5.79 -5.23
CA GLU A 25 13.82 4.89 -5.19
C GLU A 25 13.88 3.91 -6.38
N GLY A 26 12.84 3.85 -7.21
CA GLY A 26 12.75 2.92 -8.34
C GLY A 26 12.58 1.46 -7.94
N THR A 27 12.11 1.19 -6.72
CA THR A 27 11.86 -0.16 -6.19
C THR A 27 10.39 -0.59 -6.30
N ALA A 28 9.49 0.35 -6.62
CA ALA A 28 8.09 0.06 -6.90
C ALA A 28 7.91 -0.78 -8.18
N SER A 29 7.05 -1.79 -8.09
CA SER A 29 6.58 -2.55 -9.24
C SER A 29 5.74 -1.70 -10.19
N GLN A 30 5.52 -2.17 -11.42
CA GLN A 30 4.66 -1.48 -12.38
C GLN A 30 3.22 -1.36 -11.83
N GLU A 31 2.72 -2.40 -11.18
CA GLU A 31 1.38 -2.39 -10.58
C GLU A 31 1.27 -1.38 -9.42
N GLU A 32 2.33 -1.20 -8.64
CA GLU A 32 2.41 -0.18 -7.59
C GLU A 32 2.43 1.25 -8.16
N ASN A 33 3.13 1.46 -9.28
CA ASN A 33 3.07 2.73 -10.01
C ASN A 33 1.65 3.02 -10.51
N THR A 34 0.99 2.06 -11.16
CA THR A 34 -0.40 2.20 -11.61
C THR A 34 -1.35 2.47 -10.43
N LEU A 35 -1.18 1.77 -9.30
CA LEU A 35 -1.96 2.01 -8.09
C LEU A 35 -1.83 3.46 -7.59
N TYR A 36 -0.62 4.01 -7.64
CA TYR A 36 -0.35 5.39 -7.24
C TYR A 36 -0.89 6.42 -8.25
N GLU A 37 -0.80 6.14 -9.55
CA GLU A 37 -1.39 6.98 -10.60
C GLU A 37 -2.91 7.04 -10.49
N ASP A 38 -3.57 5.89 -10.30
CA ASP A 38 -5.01 5.81 -10.05
C ASP A 38 -5.40 6.60 -8.79
N TYR A 39 -4.62 6.47 -7.71
CA TYR A 39 -4.81 7.26 -6.50
C TYR A 39 -4.74 8.77 -6.78
N LYS A 40 -3.75 9.22 -7.54
CA LYS A 40 -3.60 10.64 -7.90
C LYS A 40 -4.74 11.16 -8.76
N LEU A 41 -5.27 10.34 -9.66
CA LEU A 41 -6.35 10.71 -10.57
C LEU A 41 -7.72 10.71 -9.89
N PHE A 42 -8.01 9.69 -9.06
CA PHE A 42 -9.34 9.45 -8.51
C PHE A 42 -9.47 9.78 -7.01
N GLY A 43 -8.36 10.06 -6.33
CA GLY A 43 -8.33 10.29 -4.87
C GLY A 43 -8.66 9.05 -4.03
N THR A 44 -8.74 7.88 -4.65
CA THR A 44 -9.12 6.62 -4.00
C THR A 44 -8.25 5.47 -4.48
N ILE A 45 -8.14 4.42 -3.66
CA ILE A 45 -7.41 3.19 -4.00
C ILE A 45 -8.33 2.00 -3.80
N ASP A 46 -8.31 1.04 -4.74
CA ASP A 46 -8.98 -0.24 -4.54
C ASP A 46 -8.27 -1.07 -3.46
N LYS A 47 -8.82 -1.01 -2.25
CA LYS A 47 -8.34 -1.76 -1.09
C LYS A 47 -8.54 -3.28 -1.20
N LYS A 48 -9.33 -3.75 -2.17
CA LYS A 48 -9.55 -5.18 -2.41
C LYS A 48 -8.51 -5.78 -3.35
N SER A 49 -7.84 -4.95 -4.15
CA SER A 49 -6.79 -5.37 -5.07
C SER A 49 -5.67 -6.14 -4.38
N TYR A 50 -5.07 -7.09 -5.10
CA TYR A 50 -3.92 -7.83 -4.62
C TYR A 50 -2.72 -6.91 -4.37
N THR A 51 -2.49 -5.96 -5.29
CA THR A 51 -1.42 -4.97 -5.20
C THR A 51 -1.50 -4.17 -3.91
N TYR A 52 -2.67 -3.65 -3.54
CA TYR A 52 -2.85 -2.92 -2.29
C TYR A 52 -2.56 -3.79 -1.06
N LYS A 53 -3.07 -5.02 -1.01
CA LYS A 53 -2.83 -5.93 0.12
C LYS A 53 -1.36 -6.27 0.26
N ASN A 54 -0.67 -6.47 -0.86
CA ASN A 54 0.77 -6.71 -0.88
C ASN A 54 1.56 -5.47 -0.42
N LEU A 55 1.17 -4.27 -0.86
CA LEU A 55 1.75 -3.01 -0.41
C LEU A 55 1.60 -2.84 1.11
N VAL A 56 0.40 -3.09 1.65
CA VAL A 56 0.15 -3.07 3.10
C VAL A 56 1.05 -4.08 3.81
N HIS A 57 1.18 -5.30 3.29
CA HIS A 57 2.05 -6.32 3.89
C HIS A 57 3.53 -5.94 3.86
N LYS A 58 4.01 -5.30 2.78
CA LYS A 58 5.37 -4.74 2.69
C LYS A 58 5.56 -3.64 3.73
N TYR A 59 4.63 -2.69 3.82
CA TYR A 59 4.67 -1.58 4.76
C TYR A 59 4.75 -2.07 6.21
N LEU A 60 3.90 -3.02 6.60
CA LEU A 60 3.85 -3.56 7.97
C LEU A 60 5.07 -4.41 8.35
N LYS A 61 5.88 -4.81 7.36
CA LYS A 61 7.15 -5.52 7.57
C LYS A 61 8.38 -4.63 7.39
N SER A 62 8.18 -3.38 6.99
CA SER A 62 9.25 -2.41 6.84
C SER A 62 9.44 -1.64 8.15
N ASP A 63 10.65 -1.09 8.33
CA ASP A 63 10.95 -0.15 9.42
C ASP A 63 10.55 1.31 9.08
N TYR A 64 9.68 1.50 8.09
CA TYR A 64 9.19 2.81 7.64
C TYR A 64 8.26 3.46 8.67
#